data_AF-A0A7X6DS70-F1
#
_entry.id   AF-A0A7X6DS70-F1
#
_cell.length_a   1.000
_cell.length_b   1.000
_cell.length_c   1.000
_cell.angle_alpha   90.00
_cell.angle_beta   90.00
_cell.angle_gamma   90.00
#
_symmetry.space_group_name_H-M   'P 1'
#
loop_
_entity.id
_entity.type
_entity.pdbx_description
1 polymer ?
#
loop_
_entity_poly.entity_id
_entity_poly.type
_entity_poly.pdbx_seq_one_letter_code
_entity_poly.pdbx_strand_id
1 'polypeptide(L)'
;MILLDILEEHLEEADFLFQQRTNALADRAYDLDGLAELEERLLAHLDGLVLGGKEAWALLEPKLAGGALGEVFAAAFVALESGDPARIELLQKTFGGAEGPVLDGIRHALRHTSSPEIEKIVRPLLDNEKGAVRAAAIDVISFRRMSLETGLLQAGLREKDPLVASAAANAVGRLRIAGLKYEVEAALESDAVPVRLEAIRAGLLLKSEKALSRCRKAVQERGEEGGEAILLLGLLGHPEDGPRLVNALGEAALARNAVMSLGLLGRAAGIDALIQCAADPKLARLAGEAIRTMTGVDLEKENLVAPKAEADAKPEAEDEFEDGPDEGLPIPDPVKLEGWWRKSISRFDKKTRYRKGQPYSPQRLIELLHTGTLPERHHAALELALIDPSRPPFETQAFAARQRKETAGLK
;
A
#
# COMPACT_ATOMS: atom_id res chain seq x y z
N MET A 1 -11.09 -25.07 -32.26
CA MET A 1 -11.89 -23.88 -31.92
C MET A 1 -12.08 -23.85 -30.42
N ILE A 2 -12.81 -24.81 -29.83
CA ILE A 2 -13.03 -24.95 -28.37
C ILE A 2 -11.78 -24.75 -27.49
N LEU A 3 -10.61 -25.28 -27.86
CA LEU A 3 -9.38 -25.13 -27.05
C LEU A 3 -8.84 -23.68 -27.03
N LEU A 4 -8.98 -22.92 -28.12
CA LEU A 4 -8.50 -21.53 -28.17
C LEU A 4 -9.44 -20.63 -27.37
N ASP A 5 -10.76 -20.81 -27.54
CA ASP A 5 -11.79 -20.06 -26.83
C ASP A 5 -11.63 -20.20 -25.30
N ILE A 6 -11.29 -21.41 -24.81
CA ILE A 6 -11.00 -21.66 -23.39
C ILE A 6 -9.74 -20.91 -22.91
N LEU A 7 -8.71 -20.82 -23.73
CA LEU A 7 -7.47 -20.11 -23.37
C LEU A 7 -7.65 -18.59 -23.38
N GLU A 8 -8.48 -18.07 -24.27
CA GLU A 8 -8.90 -16.67 -24.27
C GLU A 8 -9.67 -16.33 -22.99
N GLU A 9 -10.63 -17.18 -22.59
CA GLU A 9 -11.35 -17.03 -21.32
C GLU A 9 -10.42 -17.06 -20.11
N HIS A 10 -9.41 -17.95 -20.09
CA HIS A 10 -8.41 -17.94 -19.02
C HIS A 10 -7.60 -16.63 -18.96
N LEU A 11 -7.24 -16.04 -20.11
CA LEU A 11 -6.51 -14.78 -20.14
C LEU A 11 -7.38 -13.61 -19.67
N GLU A 12 -8.63 -13.52 -20.16
CA GLU A 12 -9.58 -12.48 -19.78
C GLU A 12 -9.87 -12.51 -18.27
N GLU A 13 -10.13 -13.69 -17.71
CA GLU A 13 -10.35 -13.85 -16.27
C GLU A 13 -9.09 -13.57 -15.45
N ALA A 14 -7.89 -13.93 -15.93
CA ALA A 14 -6.65 -13.61 -15.25
C ALA A 14 -6.37 -12.09 -15.20
N ASP A 15 -6.61 -11.36 -16.30
CA ASP A 15 -6.49 -9.90 -16.34
C ASP A 15 -7.49 -9.25 -15.36
N PHE A 16 -8.75 -9.67 -15.42
CA PHE A 16 -9.80 -9.16 -14.54
C PHE A 16 -9.53 -9.42 -13.06
N LEU A 17 -9.15 -10.65 -12.69
CA LEU A 17 -8.84 -11.01 -11.31
C LEU A 17 -7.57 -10.33 -10.80
N PHE A 18 -6.57 -10.07 -11.66
CA PHE A 18 -5.41 -9.27 -11.30
C PHE A 18 -5.80 -7.83 -10.94
N GLN A 19 -6.70 -7.21 -11.72
CA GLN A 19 -7.21 -5.88 -11.41
C GLN A 19 -8.02 -5.87 -10.12
N GLN A 20 -8.90 -6.85 -9.91
CA GLN A 20 -9.65 -7.00 -8.64
C GLN A 20 -8.72 -7.13 -7.45
N ARG A 21 -7.69 -7.97 -7.56
CA ARG A 21 -6.66 -8.14 -6.52
C ARG A 21 -5.97 -6.80 -6.21
N THR A 22 -5.63 -6.02 -7.23
CA THR A 22 -4.96 -4.72 -7.06
C THR A 22 -5.86 -3.74 -6.32
N ASN A 23 -7.15 -3.69 -6.66
CA ASN A 23 -8.13 -2.84 -5.99
C ASN A 23 -8.38 -3.30 -4.54
N ALA A 24 -8.46 -4.62 -4.30
CA ALA A 24 -8.71 -5.20 -2.98
C ALA A 24 -7.67 -4.74 -1.95
N LEU A 25 -6.40 -4.57 -2.33
CA LEU A 25 -5.32 -4.14 -1.41
C LEU A 25 -5.60 -2.80 -0.70
N ALA A 26 -6.41 -1.92 -1.29
CA ALA A 26 -6.83 -0.64 -0.70
C ALA A 26 -8.25 -0.67 -0.10
N ASP A 27 -8.97 -1.78 -0.26
CA ASP A 27 -10.37 -1.93 0.13
C ASP A 27 -10.49 -2.54 1.53
N ARG A 28 -11.36 -1.94 2.35
CA ARG A 28 -11.64 -2.37 3.73
C ARG A 28 -12.61 -3.55 3.79
N ALA A 29 -13.30 -3.87 2.70
CA ALA A 29 -14.14 -5.06 2.60
C ALA A 29 -13.32 -6.36 2.59
N TYR A 30 -12.03 -6.27 2.25
CA TYR A 30 -11.14 -7.42 2.18
C TYR A 30 -10.23 -7.52 3.41
N ASP A 31 -10.09 -8.74 3.89
CA ASP A 31 -9.01 -9.18 4.76
C ASP A 31 -8.04 -10.10 4.00
N LEU A 32 -7.13 -10.76 4.71
CA LEU A 32 -6.17 -11.67 4.07
C LEU A 32 -6.82 -12.93 3.49
N ASP A 33 -7.93 -13.39 4.07
CA ASP A 33 -8.61 -14.60 3.61
C ASP A 33 -9.40 -14.29 2.34
N GLY A 34 -10.12 -13.17 2.29
CA GLY A 34 -10.76 -12.68 1.07
C GLY A 34 -9.75 -12.40 -0.06
N LEU A 35 -8.57 -11.87 0.25
CA LEU A 35 -7.49 -11.74 -0.74
C LEU A 35 -7.03 -13.10 -1.25
N ALA A 36 -6.89 -14.09 -0.37
CA ALA A 36 -6.45 -15.42 -0.74
C ALA A 36 -7.46 -16.14 -1.66
N GLU A 37 -8.76 -15.95 -1.45
CA GLU A 37 -9.82 -16.50 -2.32
C GLU A 37 -9.75 -15.89 -3.73
N LEU A 38 -9.53 -14.57 -3.84
CA LEU A 38 -9.32 -13.91 -5.13
C LEU A 38 -8.06 -14.44 -5.83
N GLU A 39 -6.96 -14.55 -5.08
CA GLU A 39 -5.68 -15.02 -5.61
C GLU A 39 -5.71 -16.50 -6.00
N GLU A 40 -6.46 -17.35 -5.30
CA GLU A 40 -6.65 -18.76 -5.67
C GLU A 40 -7.29 -18.89 -7.06
N ARG A 41 -8.34 -18.08 -7.32
CA ARG A 41 -8.98 -18.03 -8.64
C ARG A 41 -8.01 -17.53 -9.70
N LEU A 42 -7.30 -16.42 -9.43
CA LEU A 42 -6.30 -15.87 -10.35
C LEU A 42 -5.25 -16.93 -10.72
N LEU A 43 -4.68 -17.60 -9.71
CA LEU A 43 -3.68 -18.64 -9.91
C LEU A 43 -4.22 -19.83 -10.71
N ALA A 44 -5.48 -20.23 -10.51
CA ALA A 44 -6.09 -21.30 -11.29
C ALA A 44 -6.18 -20.96 -12.79
N HIS A 45 -6.51 -19.72 -13.15
CA HIS A 45 -6.51 -19.29 -14.56
C HIS A 45 -5.09 -19.20 -15.14
N LEU A 46 -4.12 -18.72 -14.36
CA LEU A 46 -2.71 -18.70 -14.76
C LEU A 46 -2.16 -20.13 -14.97
N ASP A 47 -2.50 -21.07 -14.08
CA ASP A 47 -2.13 -22.49 -14.22
C ASP A 47 -2.75 -23.10 -15.48
N GLY A 48 -4.00 -22.77 -15.79
CA GLY A 48 -4.65 -23.14 -17.05
C GLY A 48 -3.86 -22.67 -18.28
N LEU A 49 -3.38 -21.42 -18.27
CA LEU A 49 -2.53 -20.87 -19.34
C LEU A 49 -1.16 -21.55 -19.42
N VAL A 50 -0.54 -21.90 -18.27
CA VAL A 50 0.72 -22.66 -18.25
C VAL A 50 0.52 -24.05 -18.89
N LEU A 51 -0.56 -24.76 -18.52
CA LEU A 51 -0.91 -26.07 -19.07
C LEU A 51 -1.26 -26.02 -20.55
N GLY A 52 -1.80 -24.90 -21.03
CA GLY A 52 -2.08 -24.63 -22.44
C GLY A 52 -0.84 -24.54 -23.34
N GLY A 53 0.37 -24.58 -22.78
CA GLY A 53 1.59 -24.91 -23.52
C GLY A 53 1.92 -23.93 -24.65
N LYS A 54 1.96 -24.43 -25.89
CA LYS A 54 2.35 -23.63 -27.07
C LYS A 54 1.20 -22.77 -27.58
N GLU A 55 -0.02 -23.31 -27.50
CA GLU A 55 -1.26 -22.68 -27.91
C GLU A 55 -1.55 -21.45 -27.05
N ALA A 56 -1.43 -21.58 -25.71
CA ALA A 56 -1.57 -20.44 -24.81
C ALA A 56 -0.47 -19.40 -25.03
N TRP A 57 0.77 -19.85 -25.27
CA TRP A 57 1.87 -18.93 -25.53
C TRP A 57 1.67 -18.11 -26.81
N ALA A 58 1.10 -18.69 -27.87
CA ALA A 58 0.79 -17.96 -29.09
C ALA A 58 -0.22 -16.81 -28.87
N LEU A 59 -1.10 -16.94 -27.86
CA LEU A 59 -2.02 -15.89 -27.42
C LEU A 59 -1.33 -14.84 -26.53
N LEU A 60 -0.41 -15.27 -25.66
CA LEU A 60 0.22 -14.44 -24.63
C LEU A 60 1.42 -13.64 -25.14
N GLU A 61 2.24 -14.20 -26.03
CA GLU A 61 3.46 -13.56 -26.53
C GLU A 61 3.19 -12.15 -27.12
N PRO A 62 2.13 -11.94 -27.94
CA PRO A 62 1.82 -10.60 -28.44
C PRO A 62 1.50 -9.57 -27.35
N LYS A 63 1.03 -10.01 -26.18
CA LYS A 63 0.70 -9.11 -25.06
C LYS A 63 1.94 -8.45 -24.47
N LEU A 64 3.11 -9.09 -24.57
CA LEU A 64 4.38 -8.48 -24.16
C LEU A 64 4.79 -7.27 -25.03
N ALA A 65 4.16 -7.06 -26.20
CA ALA A 65 4.46 -5.93 -27.08
C ALA A 65 3.54 -4.71 -26.89
N GLY A 66 2.52 -4.80 -26.02
CA GLY A 66 1.59 -3.68 -25.81
C GLY A 66 0.24 -4.03 -25.19
N GLY A 67 0.13 -5.16 -24.49
CA GLY A 67 -1.08 -5.55 -23.77
C GLY A 67 -1.36 -4.67 -22.55
N ALA A 68 -2.56 -4.83 -22.00
CA ALA A 68 -2.92 -4.23 -20.71
C ALA A 68 -2.07 -4.82 -19.57
N LEU A 69 -2.07 -4.16 -18.42
CA LEU A 69 -1.19 -4.52 -17.31
C LEU A 69 -1.41 -5.98 -16.84
N GLY A 70 -2.66 -6.42 -16.65
CA GLY A 70 -2.96 -7.79 -16.21
C GLY A 70 -2.69 -8.85 -17.30
N GLU A 71 -2.94 -8.54 -18.57
CA GLU A 71 -2.54 -9.40 -19.71
C GLU A 71 -1.02 -9.59 -19.77
N VAL A 72 -0.25 -8.51 -19.61
CA VAL A 72 1.22 -8.56 -19.57
C VAL A 72 1.70 -9.34 -18.34
N PHE A 73 1.06 -9.12 -17.19
CA PHE A 73 1.33 -9.88 -15.97
C PHE A 73 1.14 -11.39 -16.21
N ALA A 74 0.02 -11.80 -16.82
CA ALA A 74 -0.25 -13.19 -17.15
C ALA A 74 0.79 -13.76 -18.13
N ALA A 75 1.12 -13.03 -19.21
CA ALA A 75 2.13 -13.46 -20.18
C ALA A 75 3.52 -13.64 -19.54
N ALA A 76 3.95 -12.69 -18.70
CA ALA A 76 5.22 -12.77 -17.98
C ALA A 76 5.22 -13.89 -16.92
N PHE A 77 4.11 -14.09 -16.20
CA PHE A 77 3.95 -15.18 -15.25
C PHE A 77 4.10 -16.55 -15.94
N VAL A 78 3.39 -16.76 -17.05
CA VAL A 78 3.44 -18.00 -17.83
C VAL A 78 4.82 -18.22 -18.44
N ALA A 79 5.50 -17.17 -18.92
CA ALA A 79 6.88 -17.29 -19.39
C ALA A 79 7.81 -17.82 -18.29
N LEU A 80 7.70 -17.26 -17.07
CA LEU A 80 8.54 -17.62 -15.92
C LEU A 80 8.26 -19.04 -15.38
N GLU A 81 6.98 -19.42 -15.26
CA GLU A 81 6.57 -20.71 -14.72
C GLU A 81 6.70 -21.86 -15.74
N SER A 82 6.67 -21.55 -17.06
CA SER A 82 6.91 -22.57 -18.09
C SER A 82 8.34 -23.14 -18.08
N GLY A 83 9.30 -22.42 -17.50
CA GLY A 83 10.72 -22.79 -17.50
C GLY A 83 11.37 -22.83 -18.89
N ASP A 84 10.68 -22.36 -19.94
CA ASP A 84 11.19 -22.35 -21.31
C ASP A 84 12.25 -21.25 -21.47
N PRO A 85 13.51 -21.59 -21.78
CA PRO A 85 14.58 -20.60 -21.91
C PRO A 85 14.32 -19.52 -22.95
N ALA A 86 13.65 -19.84 -24.06
CA ALA A 86 13.37 -18.87 -25.12
C ALA A 86 12.31 -17.85 -24.68
N ARG A 87 11.30 -18.28 -23.90
CA ARG A 87 10.28 -17.38 -23.34
C ARG A 87 10.89 -16.47 -22.27
N ILE A 88 11.78 -17.01 -21.43
CA ILE A 88 12.50 -16.26 -20.40
C ILE A 88 13.45 -15.23 -21.04
N GLU A 89 14.18 -15.62 -22.09
CA GLU A 89 15.05 -14.70 -22.85
C GLU A 89 14.23 -13.57 -23.50
N LEU A 90 13.09 -13.90 -24.11
CA LEU A 90 12.18 -12.89 -24.64
C LEU A 90 11.70 -11.94 -23.55
N LEU A 91 11.25 -12.48 -22.41
CA LEU A 91 10.79 -11.67 -21.28
C LEU A 91 11.88 -10.71 -20.79
N GLN A 92 13.12 -11.18 -20.62
CA GLN A 92 14.23 -10.35 -20.19
C GLN A 92 14.52 -9.23 -21.20
N LYS A 93 14.55 -9.57 -22.50
CA LYS A 93 14.75 -8.59 -23.58
C LYS A 93 13.64 -7.55 -23.60
N THR A 94 12.38 -7.98 -23.49
CA THR A 94 11.22 -7.09 -23.43
C THR A 94 11.30 -6.18 -22.21
N PHE A 95 11.62 -6.73 -21.03
CA PHE A 95 11.75 -5.94 -19.81
C PHE A 95 12.82 -4.85 -19.93
N GLY A 96 13.94 -5.16 -20.61
CA GLY A 96 15.01 -4.20 -20.88
C GLY A 96 14.62 -3.03 -21.80
N GLY A 97 13.53 -3.15 -22.56
CA GLY A 97 13.03 -2.12 -23.48
C GLY A 97 11.65 -1.54 -23.13
N ALA A 98 10.96 -2.11 -22.14
CA ALA A 98 9.57 -1.83 -21.84
C ALA A 98 9.33 -0.45 -21.21
N GLU A 99 8.10 0.02 -21.34
CA GLU A 99 7.56 1.23 -20.72
C GLU A 99 6.07 1.04 -20.40
N GLY A 100 5.51 1.95 -19.60
CA GLY A 100 4.08 1.96 -19.27
C GLY A 100 3.56 0.61 -18.74
N PRO A 101 2.35 0.17 -19.18
CA PRO A 101 1.73 -1.07 -18.72
C PRO A 101 2.58 -2.33 -18.92
N VAL A 102 3.41 -2.36 -19.98
CA VAL A 102 4.29 -3.51 -20.24
C VAL A 102 5.37 -3.62 -19.17
N LEU A 103 6.01 -2.50 -18.81
CA LEU A 103 7.02 -2.48 -17.76
C LEU A 103 6.41 -2.87 -16.41
N ASP A 104 5.24 -2.31 -16.10
CA ASP A 104 4.54 -2.56 -14.85
C ASP A 104 4.09 -4.02 -14.73
N GLY A 105 3.45 -4.59 -15.77
CA GLY A 105 3.00 -5.98 -15.78
C GLY A 105 4.15 -6.97 -15.59
N ILE A 106 5.28 -6.76 -16.28
CA ILE A 106 6.47 -7.61 -16.11
C ILE A 106 7.06 -7.46 -14.69
N ARG A 107 7.15 -6.23 -14.18
CA ARG A 107 7.62 -5.96 -12.80
C ARG A 107 6.75 -6.70 -11.78
N HIS A 108 5.43 -6.66 -11.95
CA HIS A 108 4.49 -7.36 -11.08
C HIS A 108 4.69 -8.88 -11.16
N ALA A 109 4.84 -9.47 -12.35
CA ALA A 109 5.09 -10.90 -12.47
C ALA A 109 6.38 -11.32 -11.73
N LEU A 110 7.48 -10.61 -11.99
CA LEU A 110 8.78 -10.88 -11.35
C LEU A 110 8.74 -10.74 -9.81
N ARG A 111 7.88 -9.88 -9.27
CA ARG A 111 7.67 -9.75 -7.81
C ARG A 111 6.97 -10.96 -7.19
N HIS A 112 6.10 -11.66 -7.93
CA HIS A 112 5.16 -12.64 -7.36
C HIS A 112 5.45 -14.09 -7.75
N THR A 113 6.12 -14.35 -8.88
CA THR A 113 6.47 -15.72 -9.32
C THR A 113 7.51 -16.39 -8.43
N SER A 114 7.59 -17.72 -8.49
CA SER A 114 8.56 -18.51 -7.72
C SER A 114 9.78 -18.96 -8.54
N SER A 115 9.83 -18.57 -9.82
CA SER A 115 10.92 -18.95 -10.73
C SER A 115 12.34 -18.65 -10.16
N PRO A 116 13.27 -19.63 -10.23
CA PRO A 116 14.65 -19.45 -9.78
C PRO A 116 15.48 -18.53 -10.71
N GLU A 117 14.99 -18.25 -11.91
CA GLU A 117 15.70 -17.46 -12.92
C GLU A 117 15.57 -15.95 -12.71
N ILE A 118 14.70 -15.50 -11.81
CA ILE A 118 14.38 -14.09 -11.57
C ILE A 118 15.64 -13.26 -11.35
N GLU A 119 16.56 -13.71 -10.51
CA GLU A 119 17.79 -12.98 -10.21
C GLU A 119 18.67 -12.78 -11.46
N LYS A 120 18.77 -13.80 -12.33
CA LYS A 120 19.52 -13.72 -13.59
C LYS A 120 18.85 -12.77 -14.59
N ILE A 121 17.52 -12.69 -14.58
CA ILE A 121 16.76 -11.77 -15.44
C ILE A 121 16.99 -10.32 -15.01
N VAL A 122 16.87 -10.02 -13.72
CA VAL A 122 16.81 -8.62 -13.24
C VAL A 122 18.16 -8.00 -12.94
N ARG A 123 19.19 -8.77 -12.56
CA ARG A 123 20.51 -8.19 -12.21
C ARG A 123 21.15 -7.41 -13.36
N PRO A 124 21.19 -7.91 -14.61
CA PRO A 124 21.76 -7.16 -15.72
C PRO A 124 21.02 -5.85 -16.02
N LEU A 125 19.75 -5.73 -15.61
CA LEU A 125 18.91 -4.55 -15.88
C LEU A 125 19.15 -3.40 -14.89
N LEU A 126 19.95 -3.63 -13.85
CA LEU A 126 20.41 -2.58 -12.96
C LEU A 126 21.30 -1.55 -13.68
N ASP A 127 21.97 -1.95 -14.77
CA ASP A 127 22.84 -1.10 -15.59
C ASP A 127 22.16 -0.67 -16.91
N ASN A 128 20.84 -0.84 -17.04
CA ASN A 128 20.10 -0.50 -18.25
C ASN A 128 20.15 1.01 -18.54
N GLU A 129 20.18 1.41 -19.82
CA GLU A 129 20.20 2.83 -20.20
C GLU A 129 18.95 3.61 -19.76
N LYS A 130 17.78 2.95 -19.74
CA LYS A 130 16.50 3.53 -19.33
C LYS A 130 16.35 3.53 -17.81
N GLY A 131 16.19 4.70 -17.21
CA GLY A 131 16.03 4.81 -15.75
C GLY A 131 14.78 4.14 -15.20
N ALA A 132 13.67 4.14 -15.95
CA ALA A 132 12.46 3.40 -15.55
C ALA A 132 12.70 1.88 -15.41
N VAL A 133 13.52 1.29 -16.29
CA VAL A 133 13.90 -0.13 -16.22
C VAL A 133 14.82 -0.39 -15.02
N ARG A 134 15.82 0.48 -14.79
CA ARG A 134 16.68 0.40 -13.59
C ARG A 134 15.86 0.47 -12.30
N ALA A 135 14.92 1.42 -12.23
CA ALA A 135 14.02 1.60 -11.10
C ALA A 135 13.15 0.36 -10.86
N ALA A 136 12.57 -0.22 -11.91
CA ALA A 136 11.79 -1.46 -11.82
C ALA A 136 12.65 -2.65 -11.35
N ALA A 137 13.90 -2.78 -11.83
CA ALA A 137 14.82 -3.81 -11.36
C ALA A 137 15.17 -3.66 -9.87
N ILE A 138 15.43 -2.43 -9.40
CA ILE A 138 15.65 -2.13 -7.97
C ILE A 138 14.41 -2.51 -7.14
N ASP A 139 13.20 -2.18 -7.61
CA ASP A 139 11.95 -2.56 -6.93
C ASP A 139 11.81 -4.08 -6.82
N VAL A 140 11.98 -4.83 -7.92
CA VAL A 140 11.87 -6.30 -7.90
C VAL A 140 12.85 -6.91 -6.91
N ILE A 141 14.14 -6.56 -7.00
CA ILE A 141 15.19 -7.14 -6.15
C ILE A 141 14.91 -6.83 -4.68
N SER A 142 14.56 -5.57 -4.36
CA SER A 142 14.29 -5.17 -2.98
C SER A 142 12.99 -5.77 -2.42
N PHE A 143 11.91 -5.88 -3.22
CA PHE A 143 10.64 -6.52 -2.83
C PHE A 143 10.82 -8.01 -2.50
N ARG A 144 11.68 -8.68 -3.29
CA ARG A 144 12.04 -10.09 -3.09
C ARG A 144 13.09 -10.29 -2.00
N ARG A 145 13.54 -9.21 -1.33
CA ARG A 145 14.56 -9.27 -0.26
C ARG A 145 15.90 -9.83 -0.74
N MET A 146 16.20 -9.69 -2.02
CA MET A 146 17.48 -10.05 -2.61
C MET A 146 18.53 -8.97 -2.31
N SER A 147 19.80 -9.36 -2.29
CA SER A 147 20.90 -8.42 -1.97
C SER A 147 21.14 -7.43 -3.12
N LEU A 148 21.17 -6.15 -2.77
CA LEU A 148 21.64 -5.04 -3.60
C LEU A 148 22.96 -4.50 -3.05
N GLU A 149 23.88 -4.15 -3.94
CA GLU A 149 25.14 -3.55 -3.54
C GLU A 149 24.89 -2.15 -2.96
N THR A 150 25.48 -1.87 -1.79
CA THR A 150 25.34 -0.57 -1.13
C THR A 150 25.84 0.58 -2.01
N GLY A 151 26.90 0.37 -2.78
CA GLY A 151 27.43 1.37 -3.72
C GLY A 151 26.44 1.73 -4.84
N LEU A 152 25.70 0.75 -5.34
CA LEU A 152 24.66 0.97 -6.35
C LEU A 152 23.51 1.81 -5.78
N LEU A 153 23.05 1.50 -4.56
CA LEU A 153 22.00 2.29 -3.89
C LEU A 153 22.49 3.70 -3.55
N GLN A 154 23.75 3.85 -3.14
CA GLN A 154 24.37 5.15 -2.88
C GLN A 154 24.41 6.02 -4.15
N ALA A 155 24.77 5.43 -5.29
CA ALA A 155 24.75 6.11 -6.59
C ALA A 155 23.32 6.43 -7.04
N GLY A 156 22.39 5.48 -6.89
CA GLY A 156 20.98 5.65 -7.22
C GLY A 156 20.31 6.80 -6.45
N LEU A 157 20.62 6.98 -5.16
CA LEU A 157 20.12 8.11 -4.37
C LEU A 157 20.59 9.49 -4.89
N ARG A 158 21.64 9.54 -5.71
CA ARG A 158 22.21 10.76 -6.30
C ARG A 158 21.92 10.89 -7.80
N GLU A 159 21.17 9.96 -8.37
CA GLU A 159 20.77 9.99 -9.77
C GLU A 159 19.91 11.22 -10.06
N LYS A 160 20.04 11.74 -11.29
CA LYS A 160 19.20 12.86 -11.74
C LYS A 160 17.80 12.40 -12.12
N ASP A 161 17.66 11.14 -12.52
CA ASP A 161 16.36 10.54 -12.82
C ASP A 161 15.57 10.30 -11.52
N PRO A 162 14.43 10.98 -11.31
CA PRO A 162 13.63 10.82 -10.10
C PRO A 162 13.12 9.40 -9.88
N LEU A 163 12.89 8.62 -10.94
CA LEU A 163 12.40 7.24 -10.81
C LEU A 163 13.46 6.35 -10.15
N VAL A 164 14.72 6.49 -10.55
CA VAL A 164 15.84 5.72 -9.99
C VAL A 164 16.14 6.16 -8.56
N ALA A 165 16.16 7.47 -8.30
CA ALA A 165 16.38 7.99 -6.95
C ALA A 165 15.27 7.56 -5.98
N SER A 166 14.01 7.58 -6.42
CA SER A 166 12.87 7.11 -5.61
C SER A 166 12.97 5.61 -5.34
N ALA A 167 13.27 4.79 -6.36
CA ALA A 167 13.44 3.36 -6.20
C ALA A 167 14.61 3.01 -5.26
N ALA A 168 15.73 3.74 -5.35
CA ALA A 168 16.86 3.56 -4.45
C ALA A 168 16.51 3.93 -3.00
N ALA A 169 15.84 5.06 -2.77
CA ALA A 169 15.36 5.45 -1.44
C ALA A 169 14.40 4.41 -0.86
N ASN A 170 13.42 3.97 -1.66
CA ASN A 170 12.48 2.92 -1.26
C ASN A 170 13.22 1.62 -0.89
N ALA A 171 14.16 1.16 -1.72
CA ALA A 171 14.94 -0.04 -1.47
C ALA A 171 15.80 0.07 -0.20
N VAL A 172 16.41 1.23 0.06
CA VAL A 172 17.18 1.47 1.30
C VAL A 172 16.29 1.36 2.54
N GLY A 173 15.11 1.98 2.51
CA GLY A 173 14.13 1.87 3.61
C GLY A 173 13.61 0.45 3.78
N ARG A 174 13.16 -0.16 2.68
CA ARG A 174 12.62 -1.52 2.61
C ARG A 174 13.62 -2.54 3.15
N LEU A 175 14.87 -2.52 2.68
CA LEU A 175 15.94 -3.44 3.08
C LEU A 175 16.68 -3.04 4.36
N ARG A 176 16.31 -1.93 4.99
CA ARG A 176 16.88 -1.47 6.27
C ARG A 176 18.39 -1.16 6.20
N ILE A 177 18.86 -0.59 5.09
CA ILE A 177 20.29 -0.32 4.86
C ILE A 177 20.75 0.91 5.66
N ALA A 178 21.00 0.73 6.96
CA ALA A 178 21.33 1.81 7.89
C ALA A 178 22.60 2.61 7.50
N GLY A 179 23.53 1.99 6.78
CA GLY A 179 24.75 2.64 6.27
C GLY A 179 24.51 3.78 5.28
N LEU A 180 23.30 3.89 4.71
CA LEU A 180 22.92 4.93 3.76
C LEU A 180 22.00 6.01 4.35
N LYS A 181 21.92 6.08 5.69
CA LYS A 181 21.07 7.07 6.38
C LYS A 181 21.40 8.51 5.97
N TYR A 182 22.70 8.85 5.81
CA TYR A 182 23.11 10.20 5.44
C TYR A 182 22.65 10.57 4.02
N GLU A 183 22.77 9.66 3.07
CA GLU A 183 22.32 9.86 1.69
C GLU A 183 20.80 9.97 1.60
N VAL A 184 20.07 9.17 2.37
CA VAL A 184 18.60 9.32 2.50
C VAL A 184 18.25 10.69 3.08
N GLU A 185 18.97 11.16 4.10
CA GLU A 185 18.76 12.50 4.66
C GLU A 185 19.04 13.62 3.66
N ALA A 186 20.02 13.45 2.76
CA ALA A 186 20.27 14.41 1.68
C ALA A 186 19.12 14.44 0.66
N ALA A 187 18.52 13.28 0.37
CA ALA A 187 17.40 13.17 -0.57
C ALA A 187 16.09 13.84 -0.08
N LEU A 188 15.98 14.17 1.22
CA LEU A 188 14.85 14.93 1.79
C LEU A 188 14.72 16.35 1.19
N GLU A 189 15.81 16.88 0.64
CA GLU A 189 15.89 18.20 0.01
C GLU A 189 15.85 18.14 -1.52
N SER A 190 15.52 16.98 -2.11
CA SER A 190 15.39 16.83 -3.58
C SER A 190 14.31 17.76 -4.14
N ASP A 191 14.49 18.31 -5.34
CA ASP A 191 13.43 19.10 -6.01
C ASP A 191 12.25 18.23 -6.45
N ALA A 192 12.45 16.92 -6.65
CA ALA A 192 11.42 15.99 -7.07
C ALA A 192 10.59 15.48 -5.88
N VAL A 193 9.28 15.77 -5.90
CA VAL A 193 8.30 15.32 -4.90
C VAL A 193 8.36 13.80 -4.64
N PRO A 194 8.39 12.91 -5.66
CA PRO A 194 8.46 11.46 -5.43
C PRO A 194 9.71 11.02 -4.65
N VAL A 195 10.86 11.63 -4.94
CA VAL A 195 12.13 11.33 -4.26
C VAL A 195 12.06 11.73 -2.79
N ARG A 196 11.52 12.92 -2.51
CA ARG A 196 11.36 13.40 -1.13
C ARG A 196 10.41 12.51 -0.33
N LEU A 197 9.29 12.07 -0.90
CA LEU A 197 8.35 11.16 -0.22
C LEU A 197 9.01 9.82 0.13
N GLU A 198 9.73 9.21 -0.82
CA GLU A 198 10.46 7.96 -0.54
C GLU A 198 11.60 8.16 0.46
N ALA A 199 12.29 9.31 0.42
CA ALA A 199 13.30 9.67 1.41
C ALA A 199 12.70 9.86 2.81
N ILE A 200 11.50 10.46 2.93
CA ILE A 200 10.79 10.56 4.21
C ILE A 200 10.47 9.15 4.73
N ARG A 201 9.87 8.27 3.91
CA ARG A 201 9.55 6.90 4.33
C ARG A 201 10.79 6.12 4.75
N ALA A 202 11.84 6.14 3.93
CA ALA A 202 13.09 5.46 4.20
C ALA A 202 13.78 6.03 5.45
N GLY A 203 13.81 7.35 5.59
CA GLY A 203 14.42 8.02 6.73
C GLY A 203 13.68 7.72 8.05
N LEU A 204 12.34 7.68 8.02
CA LEU A 204 11.54 7.27 9.18
C LEU A 204 11.85 5.82 9.56
N LEU A 205 11.90 4.92 8.58
CA LEU A 205 12.34 3.53 8.77
C LEU A 205 13.72 3.49 9.44
N LEU A 206 14.67 4.28 8.97
CA LEU A 206 16.03 4.39 9.53
C LEU A 206 16.15 5.29 10.79
N LYS A 207 15.04 5.66 11.43
CA LYS A 207 15.02 6.48 12.66
C LYS A 207 15.72 7.82 12.50
N SER A 208 15.49 8.51 11.38
CA SER A 208 16.01 9.86 11.13
C SER A 208 15.04 10.92 11.67
N GLU A 209 15.53 11.72 12.61
CA GLU A 209 14.82 12.91 13.11
C GLU A 209 14.65 13.99 12.03
N LYS A 210 15.57 14.05 11.06
CA LYS A 210 15.44 14.96 9.91
C LYS A 210 14.27 14.56 9.03
N ALA A 211 14.07 13.26 8.79
CA ALA A 211 12.93 12.76 8.04
C ALA A 211 11.59 13.08 8.73
N LEU A 212 11.52 12.91 10.06
CA LEU A 212 10.34 13.31 10.84
C LEU A 212 10.10 14.84 10.77
N SER A 213 11.16 15.63 10.87
CA SER A 213 11.07 17.09 10.75
C SER A 213 10.61 17.52 9.36
N ARG A 214 11.10 16.87 8.29
CA ARG A 214 10.67 17.12 6.91
C ARG A 214 9.21 16.71 6.70
N CYS A 215 8.79 15.58 7.26
CA CYS A 215 7.39 15.15 7.25
C CYS A 215 6.48 16.20 7.89
N ARG A 216 6.83 16.71 9.08
CA ARG A 216 6.10 17.80 9.75
C ARG A 216 6.05 19.08 8.91
N LYS A 217 7.14 19.44 8.25
CA LYS A 217 7.22 20.59 7.34
C LYS A 217 6.30 20.42 6.13
N ALA A 218 6.28 19.24 5.51
CA ALA A 218 5.39 18.95 4.37
C ALA A 218 3.90 19.10 4.73
N VAL A 219 3.50 18.67 5.93
CA VAL A 219 2.13 18.89 6.44
C VAL A 219 1.79 20.38 6.56
N GLN A 220 2.76 21.22 6.96
CA GLN A 220 2.56 22.67 7.12
C GLN A 220 2.53 23.41 5.78
N GLU A 221 3.36 22.97 4.82
CA GLU A 221 3.47 23.59 3.49
C GLU A 221 2.23 23.33 2.63
N ARG A 222 1.46 22.26 2.90
CA ARG A 222 0.24 21.89 2.15
C ARG A 222 0.47 21.75 0.64
N GLY A 223 1.70 21.44 0.24
CA GLY A 223 2.04 21.14 -1.16
C GLY A 223 1.66 19.72 -1.56
N GLU A 224 2.16 19.27 -2.70
CA GLU A 224 1.89 17.95 -3.29
C GLU A 224 2.23 16.77 -2.35
N GLU A 225 3.14 16.97 -1.40
CA GLU A 225 3.53 15.95 -0.41
C GLU A 225 2.57 15.87 0.78
N GLY A 226 1.68 16.84 0.94
CA GLY A 226 0.90 17.06 2.15
C GLY A 226 0.06 15.85 2.56
N GLY A 227 -0.68 15.26 1.60
CA GLY A 227 -1.56 14.12 1.88
C GLY A 227 -0.81 12.91 2.41
N GLU A 228 0.30 12.54 1.78
CA GLU A 228 1.11 11.41 2.21
C GLU A 228 1.88 11.70 3.50
N ALA A 229 2.42 12.91 3.65
CA ALA A 229 3.07 13.33 4.90
C ALA A 229 2.10 13.31 6.08
N ILE A 230 0.82 13.66 5.87
CA ILE A 230 -0.23 13.55 6.88
C ILE A 230 -0.45 12.10 7.28
N LEU A 231 -0.56 11.16 6.32
CA LEU A 231 -0.72 9.73 6.61
C LEU A 231 0.46 9.16 7.42
N LEU A 232 1.68 9.48 7.00
CA LEU A 232 2.90 9.11 7.72
C LEU A 232 2.93 9.69 9.14
N LEU A 233 2.51 10.94 9.32
CA LEU A 233 2.44 11.56 10.64
C LEU A 233 1.35 10.93 11.52
N GLY A 234 0.24 10.46 10.94
CA GLY A 234 -0.76 9.68 11.65
C GLY A 234 -0.23 8.33 12.14
N LEU A 235 0.55 7.64 11.30
CA LEU A 235 1.13 6.35 11.66
C LEU A 235 2.26 6.49 12.69
N LEU A 236 3.08 7.53 12.58
CA LEU A 236 4.42 7.55 13.19
C LEU A 236 4.66 8.76 14.10
N GLY A 237 3.73 9.72 14.09
CA GLY A 237 3.83 10.94 14.85
C GLY A 237 3.69 10.74 16.35
N HIS A 238 3.99 11.81 17.06
CA HIS A 238 3.96 11.90 18.51
C HIS A 238 2.74 12.72 18.97
N PRO A 239 2.41 12.74 20.28
CA PRO A 239 1.26 13.49 20.78
C PRO A 239 1.22 14.96 20.33
N GLU A 240 2.37 15.61 20.21
CA GLU A 240 2.49 17.00 19.75
C GLU A 240 2.14 17.21 18.26
N ASP A 241 1.99 16.13 17.50
CA ASP A 241 1.59 16.18 16.09
C ASP A 241 0.07 16.20 15.92
N GLY A 242 -0.69 15.84 16.96
CA GLY A 242 -2.16 15.88 16.94
C GLY A 242 -2.74 17.23 16.48
N PRO A 243 -2.30 18.37 17.05
CA PRO A 243 -2.73 19.69 16.59
C PRO A 243 -2.44 19.99 15.11
N ARG A 244 -1.35 19.44 14.55
CA ARG A 244 -1.04 19.62 13.12
C ARG A 244 -2.05 18.88 12.25
N LEU A 245 -2.43 17.67 12.64
CA LEU A 245 -3.46 16.89 11.96
C LEU A 245 -4.83 17.54 12.07
N VAL A 246 -5.20 18.04 13.26
CA VAL A 246 -6.46 18.80 13.44
C VAL A 246 -6.47 20.06 12.55
N ASN A 247 -5.38 20.81 12.48
CA ASN A 247 -5.29 21.98 11.61
C ASN A 247 -5.42 21.63 10.12
N ALA A 248 -5.00 20.44 9.71
CA ALA A 248 -5.13 19.97 8.33
C ALA A 248 -6.58 19.62 7.93
N LEU A 249 -7.48 19.42 8.90
CA LEU A 249 -8.92 19.23 8.63
C LEU A 249 -9.55 20.47 7.98
N GLY A 250 -9.00 21.66 8.21
CA GLY A 250 -9.48 22.91 7.62
C GLY A 250 -9.12 23.09 6.14
N GLU A 251 -8.38 22.15 5.55
CA GLU A 251 -7.99 22.17 4.13
C GLU A 251 -8.71 21.05 3.39
N ALA A 252 -9.61 21.39 2.46
CA ALA A 252 -10.47 20.40 1.80
C ALA A 252 -9.68 19.31 1.08
N ALA A 253 -8.55 19.67 0.46
CA ALA A 253 -7.67 18.73 -0.24
C ALA A 253 -6.95 17.74 0.70
N LEU A 254 -6.85 18.05 2.00
CA LEU A 254 -6.11 17.26 2.98
C LEU A 254 -7.01 16.64 4.07
N ALA A 255 -8.27 17.05 4.15
CA ALA A 255 -9.19 16.68 5.21
C ALA A 255 -9.35 15.15 5.33
N ARG A 256 -9.47 14.43 4.21
CA ARG A 256 -9.57 12.96 4.20
C ARG A 256 -8.35 12.31 4.84
N ASN A 257 -7.14 12.70 4.43
CA ASN A 257 -5.89 12.21 5.01
C ASN A 257 -5.82 12.54 6.51
N ALA A 258 -6.22 13.75 6.91
CA ALA A 258 -6.19 14.20 8.29
C ALA A 258 -7.15 13.40 9.19
N VAL A 259 -8.37 13.10 8.74
CA VAL A 259 -9.32 12.24 9.45
C VAL A 259 -8.72 10.84 9.68
N MET A 260 -8.20 10.20 8.62
CA MET A 260 -7.54 8.90 8.74
C MET A 260 -6.37 8.95 9.72
N SER A 261 -5.52 9.97 9.60
CA SER A 261 -4.33 10.15 10.43
C SER A 261 -4.64 10.40 11.90
N LEU A 262 -5.73 11.08 12.23
CA LEU A 262 -6.16 11.24 13.63
C LEU A 262 -6.55 9.88 14.25
N GLY A 263 -7.25 9.04 13.49
CA GLY A 263 -7.57 7.67 13.90
C GLY A 263 -6.31 6.81 14.09
N LEU A 264 -5.36 6.90 13.15
CA LEU A 264 -4.09 6.18 13.22
C LEU A 264 -3.19 6.70 14.34
N LEU A 265 -3.11 8.02 14.55
CA LEU A 265 -2.34 8.62 15.65
C LEU A 265 -2.85 8.08 16.99
N GLY A 266 -4.15 7.80 17.07
CA GLY A 266 -4.73 6.92 18.08
C GLY A 266 -4.72 7.55 19.47
N ARG A 267 -4.95 8.86 19.55
CA ARG A 267 -4.94 9.62 20.82
C ARG A 267 -6.33 10.15 21.12
N ALA A 268 -6.75 10.02 22.37
CA ALA A 268 -8.06 10.49 22.84
C ALA A 268 -8.32 11.97 22.51
N ALA A 269 -7.28 12.82 22.49
CA ALA A 269 -7.37 14.24 22.17
C ALA A 269 -7.88 14.53 20.74
N GLY A 270 -7.80 13.58 19.81
CA GLY A 270 -8.28 13.74 18.44
C GLY A 270 -9.76 13.40 18.24
N ILE A 271 -10.42 12.76 19.23
CA ILE A 271 -11.78 12.24 19.03
C ILE A 271 -12.81 13.35 18.87
N ASP A 272 -12.71 14.44 19.62
CA ASP A 272 -13.70 15.52 19.52
C ASP A 272 -13.67 16.15 18.10
N ALA A 273 -12.50 16.28 17.50
CA ALA A 273 -12.36 16.72 16.10
C ALA A 273 -12.95 15.70 15.12
N LEU A 274 -12.75 14.40 15.35
CA LEU A 274 -13.36 13.34 14.53
C LEU A 274 -14.90 13.33 14.65
N ILE A 275 -15.45 13.56 15.85
CA ILE A 275 -16.91 13.67 16.05
C ILE A 275 -17.46 14.89 15.30
N GLN A 276 -16.74 16.00 15.26
CA GLN A 276 -17.12 17.15 14.44
C GLN A 276 -17.12 16.80 12.94
N CYS A 277 -16.10 16.09 12.46
CA CYS A 277 -16.07 15.58 11.08
C CYS A 277 -17.20 14.59 10.78
N ALA A 278 -17.72 13.88 11.79
CA ALA A 278 -18.86 12.98 11.62
C ALA A 278 -20.14 13.72 11.18
N ALA A 279 -20.23 15.03 11.41
CA ALA A 279 -21.35 15.85 10.99
C ALA A 279 -21.24 16.35 9.53
N ASP A 280 -20.08 16.21 8.88
CA ASP A 280 -19.91 16.53 7.46
C ASP A 280 -20.23 15.28 6.62
N PRO A 281 -21.25 15.30 5.74
CA PRO A 281 -21.61 14.15 4.91
C PRO A 281 -20.44 13.58 4.08
N LYS A 282 -19.48 14.42 3.66
CA LYS A 282 -18.32 13.98 2.87
C LYS A 282 -17.27 13.24 3.69
N LEU A 283 -17.25 13.44 5.01
CA LEU A 283 -16.27 12.87 5.92
C LEU A 283 -16.88 11.91 6.94
N ALA A 284 -18.21 11.84 7.04
CA ALA A 284 -18.93 11.15 8.11
C ALA A 284 -18.50 9.68 8.25
N ARG A 285 -18.55 8.94 7.13
CA ARG A 285 -18.13 7.52 7.08
C ARG A 285 -16.68 7.34 7.50
N LEU A 286 -15.78 8.19 6.98
CA LEU A 286 -14.35 8.14 7.29
C LEU A 286 -14.04 8.51 8.75
N ALA A 287 -14.78 9.46 9.32
CA ALA A 287 -14.66 9.85 10.71
C ALA A 287 -15.10 8.71 11.66
N GLY A 288 -16.20 8.04 11.33
CA GLY A 288 -16.61 6.82 12.01
C GLY A 288 -15.52 5.75 11.96
N GLU A 289 -14.91 5.55 10.80
CA GLU A 289 -13.80 4.61 10.63
C GLU A 289 -12.55 4.99 11.42
N ALA A 290 -12.19 6.27 11.47
CA ALA A 290 -11.07 6.76 12.27
C ALA A 290 -11.31 6.55 13.77
N ILE A 291 -12.53 6.81 14.26
CA ILE A 291 -12.93 6.55 15.65
C ILE A 291 -12.87 5.04 15.92
N ARG A 292 -13.38 4.19 15.03
CA ARG A 292 -13.25 2.73 15.12
C ARG A 292 -11.79 2.29 15.16
N THR A 293 -10.94 2.85 14.29
CA THR A 293 -9.50 2.57 14.23
C THR A 293 -8.84 2.79 15.58
N MET A 294 -9.13 3.90 16.26
CA MET A 294 -8.58 4.18 17.58
C MET A 294 -9.23 3.32 18.69
N THR A 295 -10.56 3.33 18.77
CA THR A 295 -11.32 2.87 19.94
C THR A 295 -11.78 1.42 19.87
N GLY A 296 -11.78 0.82 18.68
CA GLY A 296 -12.33 -0.52 18.45
C GLY A 296 -13.85 -0.58 18.52
N VAL A 297 -14.53 0.57 18.59
CA VAL A 297 -16.00 0.60 18.66
C VAL A 297 -16.61 0.03 17.38
N ASP A 298 -17.61 -0.84 17.55
CA ASP A 298 -18.46 -1.30 16.47
C ASP A 298 -19.69 -0.40 16.43
N LEU A 299 -19.73 0.51 15.44
CA LEU A 299 -20.75 1.55 15.36
C LEU A 299 -22.16 0.98 15.24
N GLU A 300 -22.33 -0.15 14.55
CA GLU A 300 -23.63 -0.79 14.36
C GLU A 300 -24.08 -1.50 15.62
N LYS A 301 -23.18 -2.30 16.25
CA LYS A 301 -23.51 -3.02 17.50
C LYS A 301 -23.81 -2.09 18.67
N GLU A 302 -23.14 -0.94 18.72
CA GLU A 302 -23.37 0.08 19.75
C GLU A 302 -24.52 1.05 19.39
N ASN A 303 -25.21 0.84 18.26
CA ASN A 303 -26.31 1.68 17.76
C ASN A 303 -25.91 3.17 17.61
N LEU A 304 -24.68 3.41 17.16
CA LEU A 304 -24.08 4.73 16.93
C LEU A 304 -24.22 5.20 15.48
N VAL A 305 -25.01 4.52 14.67
CA VAL A 305 -25.28 4.86 13.27
C VAL A 305 -26.46 5.81 13.14
N ALA A 306 -26.43 6.62 12.08
CA ALA A 306 -27.53 7.50 11.69
C ALA A 306 -28.75 6.68 11.23
N PRO A 307 -29.99 7.17 11.44
CA PRO A 307 -31.19 6.53 10.91
C PRO A 307 -31.13 6.35 9.39
N LYS A 308 -31.70 5.25 8.90
CA LYS A 308 -31.64 4.88 7.48
C LYS A 308 -32.19 5.96 6.53
N ALA A 309 -33.22 6.70 6.93
CA ALA A 309 -33.78 7.80 6.12
C ALA A 309 -32.83 9.00 5.95
N GLU A 310 -31.93 9.24 6.91
CA GLU A 310 -30.89 10.28 6.82
C GLU A 310 -29.64 9.75 6.11
N ALA A 311 -29.36 8.45 6.24
CA ALA A 311 -28.29 7.76 5.51
C ALA A 311 -28.57 7.66 3.99
N ASP A 312 -29.83 7.50 3.61
CA ASP A 312 -30.30 7.41 2.22
C ASP A 312 -30.68 8.78 1.63
N ALA A 313 -30.62 9.86 2.43
CA ALA A 313 -30.87 11.22 1.95
C ALA A 313 -29.73 11.64 1.01
N LYS A 314 -29.90 11.35 -0.28
CA LYS A 314 -29.01 11.84 -1.33
C LYS A 314 -29.00 13.38 -1.27
N PRO A 315 -27.82 14.04 -1.21
CA PRO A 315 -27.75 15.48 -1.40
C PRO A 315 -28.40 15.84 -2.75
N GLU A 316 -29.12 16.96 -2.82
CA GLU A 316 -29.88 17.41 -4.02
C GLU A 316 -29.01 17.75 -5.26
N ALA A 317 -27.72 17.37 -5.27
CA ALA A 317 -26.84 17.53 -6.43
C ALA A 317 -26.62 16.16 -7.09
N GLU A 318 -27.24 15.98 -8.26
CA GLU A 318 -27.27 14.72 -9.04
C GLU A 318 -25.98 14.41 -9.84
N ASP A 319 -24.92 15.20 -9.71
CA ASP A 319 -23.70 14.99 -10.49
C ASP A 319 -22.53 14.52 -9.61
N GLU A 320 -21.99 13.34 -9.95
CA GLU A 320 -20.74 12.73 -9.43
C GLU A 320 -20.81 11.98 -8.08
N PHE A 321 -21.53 10.86 -8.03
CA PHE A 321 -21.10 9.73 -7.20
C PHE A 321 -20.73 8.56 -8.11
N GLU A 322 -19.48 8.56 -8.60
CA GLU A 322 -18.77 7.28 -8.67
C GLU A 322 -18.70 6.73 -7.23
N ASP A 323 -18.94 5.43 -7.07
CA ASP A 323 -18.84 4.70 -5.81
C ASP A 323 -17.59 5.15 -5.05
N GLY A 324 -17.80 5.94 -3.98
CA GLY A 324 -16.71 6.61 -3.29
C GLY A 324 -15.86 5.60 -2.50
N PRO A 325 -14.57 5.87 -2.24
CA PRO A 325 -13.66 4.95 -1.53
C PRO A 325 -14.07 4.60 -0.08
N ASP A 326 -15.13 5.24 0.44
CA ASP A 326 -15.68 5.03 1.77
C ASP A 326 -17.07 4.35 1.72
N GLU A 327 -17.51 3.91 0.55
CA GLU A 327 -18.74 3.16 0.39
C GLU A 327 -18.74 1.87 1.22
N GLY A 328 -19.92 1.48 1.70
CA GLY A 328 -20.08 0.34 2.61
C GLY A 328 -19.73 0.63 4.08
N LEU A 329 -19.01 1.72 4.40
CA LEU A 329 -18.75 2.10 5.79
C LEU A 329 -20.00 2.68 6.47
N PRO A 330 -20.32 2.35 7.73
CA PRO A 330 -21.50 2.88 8.40
C PRO A 330 -21.43 4.43 8.52
N ILE A 331 -22.57 5.10 8.33
CA ILE A 331 -22.70 6.54 8.60
C ILE A 331 -22.94 6.72 10.11
N PRO A 332 -22.02 7.33 10.86
CA PRO A 332 -22.22 7.57 12.28
C PRO A 332 -23.26 8.68 12.54
N ASP A 333 -23.95 8.58 13.67
CA ASP A 333 -24.74 9.66 14.26
C ASP A 333 -23.84 10.50 15.19
N PRO A 334 -23.55 11.77 14.89
CA PRO A 334 -22.64 12.59 15.67
C PRO A 334 -23.08 12.79 17.12
N VAL A 335 -24.39 12.90 17.38
CA VAL A 335 -24.94 13.13 18.72
C VAL A 335 -24.80 11.88 19.57
N LYS A 336 -25.11 10.70 19.00
CA LYS A 336 -24.90 9.42 19.70
C LYS A 336 -23.43 9.16 19.93
N LEU A 337 -22.56 9.44 18.96
CA LEU A 337 -21.11 9.35 19.11
C LEU A 337 -20.59 10.21 20.25
N GLU A 338 -21.03 11.47 20.34
CA GLU A 338 -20.64 12.36 21.44
C GLU A 338 -21.08 11.81 22.80
N GLY A 339 -22.34 11.35 22.90
CA GLY A 339 -22.87 10.74 24.12
C GLY A 339 -22.12 9.47 24.53
N TRP A 340 -21.74 8.64 23.56
CA TRP A 340 -20.95 7.42 23.78
C TRP A 340 -19.51 7.75 24.21
N TRP A 341 -18.88 8.74 23.57
CA TRP A 341 -17.51 9.14 23.87
C TRP A 341 -17.37 9.70 25.28
N ARG A 342 -18.31 10.57 25.71
CA ARG A 342 -18.34 11.10 27.09
C ARG A 342 -18.38 10.01 28.16
N LYS A 343 -19.04 8.88 27.88
CA LYS A 343 -19.09 7.71 28.79
C LYS A 343 -17.84 6.84 28.71
N SER A 344 -17.18 6.82 27.56
CA SER A 344 -16.06 5.92 27.27
C SER A 344 -14.68 6.53 27.56
N ILE A 345 -14.57 7.87 27.57
CA ILE A 345 -13.29 8.59 27.65
C ILE A 345 -12.44 8.20 28.87
N SER A 346 -13.05 7.84 30.00
CA SER A 346 -12.32 7.42 31.20
C SER A 346 -11.48 6.15 31.02
N ARG A 347 -11.76 5.35 29.99
CA ARG A 347 -10.99 4.15 29.61
C ARG A 347 -9.71 4.49 28.85
N PHE A 348 -9.56 5.74 28.39
CA PHE A 348 -8.46 6.17 27.53
C PHE A 348 -7.57 7.18 28.25
N ASP A 349 -6.33 6.79 28.52
CA ASP A 349 -5.32 7.69 29.06
C ASP A 349 -4.86 8.72 28.01
N LYS A 350 -4.67 9.96 28.44
CA LYS A 350 -4.33 11.09 27.55
C LYS A 350 -2.95 10.95 26.91
N LYS A 351 -2.02 10.24 27.55
CA LYS A 351 -0.64 10.04 27.10
C LYS A 351 -0.43 8.71 26.39
N THR A 352 -1.45 7.88 26.29
CA THR A 352 -1.37 6.55 25.69
C THR A 352 -1.88 6.59 24.25
N ARG A 353 -1.21 5.82 23.38
CA ARG A 353 -1.65 5.59 22.01
C ARG A 353 -2.52 4.34 22.03
N TYR A 354 -3.62 4.36 21.30
CA TYR A 354 -4.56 3.25 21.21
C TYR A 354 -4.72 2.80 19.77
N ARG A 355 -4.95 1.50 19.61
CA ARG A 355 -5.36 0.91 18.35
C ARG A 355 -6.41 -0.15 18.62
N LYS A 356 -7.60 0.04 18.03
CA LYS A 356 -8.79 -0.79 18.24
C LYS A 356 -9.11 -1.01 19.73
N GLY A 357 -9.03 0.06 20.53
CA GLY A 357 -9.44 0.06 21.94
C GLY A 357 -8.39 -0.48 22.91
N GLN A 358 -7.25 -0.95 22.42
CA GLN A 358 -6.15 -1.45 23.25
C GLN A 358 -4.96 -0.50 23.20
N PRO A 359 -4.14 -0.43 24.27
CA PRO A 359 -2.86 0.27 24.23
C PRO A 359 -1.99 -0.23 23.08
N TYR A 360 -1.40 0.71 22.34
CA TYR A 360 -0.52 0.45 21.21
C TYR A 360 0.71 -0.35 21.65
N SER A 361 0.94 -1.49 21.01
CA SER A 361 2.05 -2.39 21.29
C SER A 361 2.42 -3.19 20.03
N PRO A 362 3.64 -3.76 19.94
CA PRO A 362 4.00 -4.69 18.88
C PRO A 362 3.01 -5.85 18.74
N GLN A 363 2.56 -6.43 19.86
CA GLN A 363 1.60 -7.53 19.89
C GLN A 363 0.28 -7.12 19.23
N ARG A 364 -0.21 -5.90 19.52
CA ARG A 364 -1.45 -5.41 18.90
C ARG A 364 -1.33 -5.23 17.39
N LEU A 365 -0.16 -4.81 16.90
CA LEU A 365 0.09 -4.70 15.46
C LEU A 365 0.19 -6.09 14.81
N ILE A 366 0.81 -7.07 15.48
CA ILE A 366 0.85 -8.46 15.03
C ILE A 366 -0.55 -9.05 14.93
N GLU A 367 -1.42 -8.80 15.92
CA GLU A 367 -2.84 -9.22 15.85
C GLU A 367 -3.54 -8.62 14.63
N LEU A 368 -3.33 -7.32 14.33
CA LEU A 368 -3.88 -6.69 13.13
C LEU A 368 -3.31 -7.27 11.82
N LEU A 369 -2.04 -7.70 11.83
CA LEU A 369 -1.44 -8.47 10.74
C LEU A 369 -2.03 -9.88 10.58
N HIS A 370 -2.91 -10.32 11.47
CA HIS A 370 -3.67 -11.56 11.30
C HIS A 370 -5.15 -11.31 11.02
N THR A 371 -5.77 -10.37 11.71
CA THR A 371 -7.24 -10.22 11.73
C THR A 371 -7.75 -8.93 11.11
N GLY A 372 -6.87 -8.00 10.74
CA GLY A 372 -7.25 -6.70 10.19
C GLY A 372 -7.61 -6.77 8.72
N THR A 373 -8.31 -5.72 8.25
CA THR A 373 -8.54 -5.50 6.81
C THR A 373 -7.22 -5.26 6.07
N LEU A 374 -7.18 -5.37 4.74
CA LEU A 374 -5.96 -5.17 3.95
C LEU A 374 -5.27 -3.81 4.21
N PRO A 375 -6.00 -2.67 4.26
CA PRO A 375 -5.39 -1.39 4.64
C PRO A 375 -4.84 -1.37 6.08
N GLU A 376 -5.56 -1.98 7.04
CA GLU A 376 -5.10 -2.06 8.43
C GLU A 376 -3.81 -2.87 8.56
N ARG A 377 -3.70 -3.96 7.80
CA ARG A 377 -2.49 -4.79 7.72
C ARG A 377 -1.32 -3.99 7.14
N HIS A 378 -1.55 -3.19 6.10
CA HIS A 378 -0.51 -2.34 5.52
C HIS A 378 0.03 -1.33 6.55
N HIS A 379 -0.86 -0.65 7.26
CA HIS A 379 -0.49 0.27 8.34
C HIS A 379 0.28 -0.45 9.47
N ALA A 380 -0.24 -1.60 9.94
CA ALA A 380 0.40 -2.37 11.00
C ALA A 380 1.79 -2.88 10.60
N ALA A 381 2.00 -3.27 9.33
CA ALA A 381 3.29 -3.69 8.82
C ALA A 381 4.34 -2.57 8.89
N LEU A 382 3.97 -1.36 8.47
CA LEU A 382 4.85 -0.19 8.52
C LEU A 382 5.17 0.19 9.96
N GLU A 383 4.14 0.27 10.81
CA GLU A 383 4.28 0.61 12.23
C GLU A 383 5.17 -0.40 12.97
N LEU A 384 5.03 -1.70 12.70
CA LEU A 384 5.83 -2.74 13.33
C LEU A 384 7.30 -2.68 12.90
N ALA A 385 7.58 -2.44 11.62
CA ALA A 385 8.94 -2.24 11.09
C ALA A 385 9.65 -1.00 11.65
N LEU A 386 8.87 -0.07 12.22
CA LEU A 386 9.41 1.07 12.92
C LEU A 386 9.68 0.76 14.38
N ILE A 387 8.85 -0.05 15.05
CA ILE A 387 9.17 -0.43 16.43
C ILE A 387 10.43 -1.29 16.48
N ASP A 388 10.60 -2.21 15.54
CA ASP A 388 11.75 -3.10 15.45
C ASP A 388 12.63 -2.79 14.23
N PRO A 389 13.72 -2.02 14.40
CA PRO A 389 14.59 -1.64 13.30
C PRO A 389 15.33 -2.82 12.64
N SER A 390 15.41 -3.97 13.32
CA SER A 390 16.06 -5.17 12.81
C SER A 390 15.20 -5.92 11.79
N ARG A 391 13.91 -5.57 11.70
CA ARG A 391 12.96 -6.22 10.82
C ARG A 391 12.60 -5.33 9.63
N PRO A 392 12.66 -5.87 8.40
CA PRO A 392 12.09 -5.18 7.25
C PRO A 392 10.55 -5.09 7.33
N PRO A 393 9.90 -4.14 6.65
CA PRO A 393 8.45 -4.12 6.51
C PRO A 393 7.91 -5.45 5.94
N PHE A 394 6.74 -5.89 6.40
CA PHE A 394 6.05 -7.02 5.78
C PHE A 394 5.56 -6.63 4.39
N GLU A 395 5.75 -7.52 3.41
CA GLU A 395 5.28 -7.27 2.05
C GLU A 395 3.78 -7.56 1.94
N THR A 396 2.97 -6.65 2.48
CA THR A 396 1.49 -6.73 2.47
C THR A 396 0.88 -6.64 1.06
N GLN A 397 1.70 -6.34 0.04
CA GLN A 397 1.33 -6.41 -1.36
C GLN A 397 1.69 -7.74 -2.04
N ALA A 398 2.44 -8.63 -1.38
CA ALA A 398 2.74 -9.95 -1.92
C ALA A 398 1.50 -10.84 -1.95
N PHE A 399 1.57 -11.98 -2.64
CA PHE A 399 0.51 -12.99 -2.56
C PHE A 399 0.29 -13.44 -1.11
N ALA A 400 -0.98 -13.66 -0.75
CA ALA A 400 -1.46 -14.05 0.55
C ALA A 400 -0.72 -15.27 1.09
N ALA A 401 -0.34 -16.23 0.23
CA ALA A 401 0.50 -17.36 0.62
C ALA A 401 1.85 -16.93 1.20
N ARG A 402 2.55 -15.98 0.55
CA ARG A 402 3.80 -15.41 1.07
C ARG A 402 3.54 -14.61 2.34
N GLN A 403 2.48 -13.80 2.37
CA GLN A 403 2.12 -13.03 3.57
C GLN A 403 1.87 -13.94 4.79
N ARG A 404 1.07 -15.01 4.63
CA ARG A 404 0.78 -16.00 5.68
C ARG A 404 2.06 -16.67 6.19
N LYS A 405 2.99 -17.01 5.28
CA LYS A 405 4.28 -17.59 5.65
C LYS A 405 5.13 -16.62 6.47
N GLU A 406 5.18 -15.34 6.06
CA GLU A 406 5.93 -14.29 6.77
C GLU A 406 5.31 -13.98 8.14
N THR A 407 3.98 -13.98 8.27
CA THR A 407 3.30 -13.67 9.53
C THR A 407 3.21 -14.86 10.50
N ALA A 408 3.21 -16.11 10.02
CA ALA A 408 3.18 -17.30 10.88
C ALA A 408 4.37 -17.41 11.84
N GLY A 409 5.50 -16.75 11.52
CA GLY A 409 6.67 -16.67 12.39
C GLY A 409 6.56 -15.66 13.54
N LEU A 410 5.45 -14.93 13.63
CA LEU A 410 5.23 -13.90 14.63
C LEU A 410 4.59 -14.48 15.89
N LYS A 411 5.17 -14.14 17.04
CA LYS A 411 4.67 -14.50 18.37
C LYS A 411 4.33 -13.25 19.15
#